data_AF-A0A976LIJ6-F1
#
_entry.id   AF-A0A976LIJ6-F1
#
_cell.length_a   1.000
_cell.length_b   1.000
_cell.length_c   1.000
_cell.angle_alpha   90.00
_cell.angle_beta   90.00
_cell.angle_gamma   90.00
#
_symmetry.space_group_name_H-M   'P 1'
#
loop_
_entity.id
_entity.type
_entity.pdbx_description
1 polymer ?
#
loop_
_entity_poly.entity_id
_entity_poly.type
_entity_poly.pdbx_seq_one_letter_code
_entity_poly.pdbx_strand_id
1 'polypeptide(L)'
;MLNFAKLGDAKYLFGPNPLALSRSDHVFFWVTAIFFFISIVFKIIEARMAAGSPQKHLFGRFFHAFLTTSILVAIWAGARYENIPWLGTHIVALGLYAIFLVWLGFILKYFFFEFRKQRRTWLDELVKQKYLAR
;
A
#
# COMPACT_ATOMS: atom_id res chain seq x y z
N MET A 1 16.56 -19.84 0.03
CA MET A 1 17.12 -18.48 0.14
C MET A 1 16.53 -17.62 -0.96
N LEU A 2 16.02 -16.42 -0.62
CA LEU A 2 15.66 -15.38 -1.58
C LEU A 2 16.92 -14.96 -2.34
N ASN A 3 16.94 -15.12 -3.65
CA ASN A 3 18.09 -14.77 -4.47
C ASN A 3 17.80 -13.44 -5.19
N PHE A 4 18.17 -12.33 -4.54
CA PHE A 4 17.93 -10.97 -5.03
C PHE A 4 18.61 -10.68 -6.36
N ALA A 5 19.65 -11.45 -6.74
CA ALA A 5 20.30 -11.33 -8.05
C ALA A 5 19.35 -11.59 -9.22
N LYS A 6 18.26 -12.36 -9.02
CA LYS A 6 17.26 -12.62 -10.06
C LYS A 6 16.41 -11.40 -10.41
N LEU A 7 16.30 -10.41 -9.52
CA LEU A 7 15.51 -9.21 -9.76
C LEU A 7 16.12 -8.30 -10.84
N GLY A 8 17.39 -8.49 -11.18
CA GLY A 8 18.07 -7.77 -12.27
C GLY A 8 18.18 -8.55 -13.58
N ASP A 9 17.71 -9.81 -13.63
CA ASP A 9 17.83 -10.63 -14.83
C ASP A 9 16.72 -10.28 -15.83
N ALA A 10 17.12 -9.75 -17.00
CA ALA A 10 16.19 -9.36 -18.06
C ALA A 10 15.31 -10.53 -18.55
N LYS A 11 15.83 -11.76 -18.56
CA LYS A 11 15.05 -12.94 -18.97
C LYS A 11 14.00 -13.31 -17.91
N TYR A 12 14.25 -13.00 -16.65
CA TYR A 12 13.30 -13.23 -15.56
C TYR A 12 12.22 -12.14 -15.50
N LEU A 13 12.58 -10.90 -15.82
CA LEU A 13 11.67 -9.75 -15.82
C LEU A 13 10.77 -9.68 -17.06
N PHE A 14 11.32 -9.99 -18.25
CA PHE A 14 10.68 -9.80 -19.55
C PHE A 14 10.52 -11.08 -20.37
N GLY A 15 11.12 -12.19 -19.93
CA GLY A 15 11.08 -13.45 -20.69
C GLY A 15 9.70 -14.11 -20.68
N PRO A 16 9.52 -15.14 -21.53
CA PRO A 16 8.27 -15.87 -21.63
C PRO A 16 7.89 -16.46 -20.28
N ASN A 17 6.63 -16.24 -19.89
CA ASN A 17 6.10 -16.71 -18.64
C ASN A 17 6.08 -18.24 -18.61
N PRO A 18 6.89 -18.90 -17.77
CA PRO A 18 6.79 -20.35 -17.65
C PRO A 18 5.41 -20.70 -17.07
N LEU A 19 4.79 -21.76 -17.62
CA LEU A 19 3.52 -22.32 -17.13
C LEU A 19 3.61 -22.72 -15.65
N ALA A 20 4.80 -23.12 -15.20
CA ALA A 20 5.06 -23.44 -13.81
C ALA A 20 5.23 -22.17 -12.97
N LEU A 21 4.43 -22.07 -11.90
CA LEU A 21 4.59 -21.04 -10.86
C LEU A 21 5.97 -21.18 -10.22
N SER A 22 6.72 -20.09 -10.25
CA SER A 22 8.03 -19.98 -9.64
C SER A 22 7.90 -19.70 -8.14
N ARG A 23 8.95 -19.99 -7.36
CA ARG A 23 8.98 -19.63 -5.92
C ARG A 23 8.76 -18.13 -5.69
N SER A 24 9.16 -17.30 -6.63
CA SER A 24 8.96 -15.85 -6.60
C SER A 24 7.49 -15.44 -6.75
N ASP A 25 6.71 -16.15 -7.56
CA ASP A 25 5.27 -15.90 -7.68
C ASP A 25 4.56 -16.10 -6.33
N HIS A 26 4.96 -17.14 -5.58
CA HIS A 26 4.47 -17.35 -4.22
C HIS A 26 4.88 -16.23 -3.26
N VAL A 27 6.09 -15.68 -3.38
CA VAL A 27 6.52 -14.54 -2.56
C VAL A 27 5.63 -13.33 -2.84
N PHE A 28 5.39 -13.00 -4.10
CA PHE A 28 4.50 -11.89 -4.47
C PHE A 28 3.07 -12.09 -3.94
N PHE A 29 2.56 -13.31 -4.01
CA PHE A 29 1.26 -13.66 -3.44
C PHE A 29 1.22 -13.44 -1.92
N TRP A 30 2.22 -13.94 -1.18
CA TRP A 30 2.30 -13.73 0.27
C TRP A 30 2.43 -12.27 0.66
N VAL A 31 3.26 -11.49 -0.07
CA VAL A 31 3.38 -10.04 0.15
C VAL A 31 2.02 -9.36 -0.06
N THR A 32 1.27 -9.77 -1.09
CA THR A 32 -0.08 -9.25 -1.37
C THR A 32 -1.05 -9.54 -0.22
N ALA A 33 -1.05 -10.78 0.30
CA ALA A 33 -1.87 -11.16 1.44
C ALA A 33 -1.51 -10.35 2.71
N ILE A 34 -0.22 -10.13 2.95
CA ILE A 34 0.25 -9.28 4.06
C ILE A 34 -0.22 -7.83 3.89
N PHE A 35 -0.12 -7.26 2.69
CA PHE A 35 -0.57 -5.90 2.41
C PHE A 35 -2.07 -5.74 2.62
N PHE A 36 -2.85 -6.72 2.19
CA PHE A 36 -4.29 -6.76 2.44
C PHE A 36 -4.60 -6.80 3.94
N PHE A 37 -3.93 -7.67 4.70
CA PHE A 37 -4.13 -7.74 6.14
C PHE A 37 -3.75 -6.44 6.86
N ILE A 38 -2.62 -5.82 6.48
CA ILE A 38 -2.20 -4.50 6.99
C ILE A 38 -3.27 -3.43 6.68
N SER A 39 -3.87 -3.46 5.49
CA SER A 39 -4.94 -2.52 5.14
C SER A 39 -6.14 -2.66 6.09
N ILE A 40 -6.55 -3.89 6.42
CA ILE A 40 -7.64 -4.14 7.37
C ILE A 40 -7.29 -3.58 8.76
N VAL A 41 -6.07 -3.83 9.23
CA VAL A 41 -5.59 -3.28 10.52
C VAL A 41 -5.67 -1.75 10.52
N PHE A 42 -5.20 -1.09 9.46
CA PHE A 42 -5.32 0.37 9.35
C PHE A 42 -6.77 0.83 9.32
N LYS A 43 -7.68 0.09 8.67
CA LYS A 43 -9.11 0.43 8.65
C LYS A 43 -9.75 0.36 10.03
N ILE A 44 -9.42 -0.67 10.80
CA ILE A 44 -9.92 -0.84 12.17
C ILE A 44 -9.41 0.30 13.06
N ILE A 45 -8.13 0.66 12.94
CA ILE A 45 -7.55 1.77 13.69
C ILE A 45 -8.21 3.10 13.30
N GLU A 46 -8.37 3.36 12.01
CA GLU A 46 -9.05 4.54 11.47
C GLU A 46 -10.49 4.66 12.01
N ALA A 47 -11.23 3.55 12.05
CA ALA A 47 -12.62 3.53 12.51
C ALA A 47 -12.77 3.88 14.01
N ARG A 48 -11.74 3.62 14.81
CA ARG A 48 -11.71 3.97 16.24
C ARG A 48 -11.32 5.42 16.52
N MET A 49 -10.87 6.16 15.49
CA MET A 49 -10.43 7.55 15.65
C MET A 49 -11.58 8.55 15.54
N ALA A 50 -11.46 9.65 16.28
CA ALA A 50 -12.43 10.73 16.26
C ALA A 50 -12.62 11.30 14.84
N ALA A 51 -13.87 11.61 14.49
CA ALA A 51 -14.20 12.26 13.24
C ALA A 51 -13.47 13.61 13.13
N GLY A 52 -12.93 13.92 11.95
CA GLY A 52 -12.14 15.13 11.72
C GLY A 52 -10.73 15.12 12.33
N SER A 53 -10.33 14.06 13.06
CA SER A 53 -8.96 14.01 13.59
C SER A 53 -7.92 13.86 12.46
N PRO A 54 -6.80 14.59 12.53
CA PRO A 54 -5.70 14.46 11.56
C PRO A 54 -5.13 13.03 11.49
N GLN A 55 -5.22 12.29 12.60
CA GLN A 55 -4.84 10.88 12.66
C GLN A 55 -5.75 10.02 11.78
N LYS A 56 -7.08 10.19 11.86
CA LYS A 56 -8.02 9.46 11.01
C LYS A 56 -7.70 9.64 9.53
N HIS A 57 -7.40 10.87 9.12
CA HIS A 57 -7.03 11.16 7.72
C HIS A 57 -5.72 10.49 7.29
N LEU A 58 -4.71 10.50 8.16
CA LEU A 58 -3.43 9.82 7.89
C LEU A 58 -3.63 8.30 7.73
N PHE A 59 -4.34 7.68 8.67
CA PHE A 59 -4.60 6.25 8.67
C PHE A 59 -5.49 5.82 7.49
N GLY A 60 -6.44 6.67 7.09
CA GLY A 60 -7.22 6.48 5.86
C GLY A 60 -6.35 6.47 4.60
N ARG A 61 -5.34 7.36 4.51
CA ARG A 61 -4.38 7.35 3.39
C ARG A 61 -3.55 6.08 3.33
N PHE A 62 -3.07 5.59 4.48
CA PHE A 62 -2.38 4.31 4.55
C PHE A 62 -3.30 3.15 4.15
N PHE A 63 -4.53 3.11 4.68
CA PHE A 63 -5.53 2.12 4.28
C PHE A 63 -5.70 2.07 2.76
N HIS A 64 -5.95 3.21 2.12
CA HIS A 64 -6.12 3.27 0.67
C HIS A 64 -4.86 2.81 -0.08
N ALA A 65 -3.67 3.26 0.31
CA ALA A 65 -2.43 2.88 -0.36
C ALA A 65 -2.15 1.37 -0.28
N PHE A 66 -2.34 0.77 0.90
CA PHE A 66 -2.14 -0.68 1.07
C PHE A 66 -3.25 -1.49 0.35
N LEU A 67 -4.50 -1.05 0.44
CA LEU A 67 -5.63 -1.73 -0.18
C LEU A 67 -5.52 -1.72 -1.71
N THR A 68 -5.32 -0.54 -2.32
CA THR A 68 -5.21 -0.43 -3.79
C THR A 68 -4.04 -1.25 -4.32
N THR A 69 -2.89 -1.21 -3.63
CA THR A 69 -1.73 -2.02 -4.02
C THR A 69 -2.02 -3.51 -3.88
N SER A 70 -2.66 -3.96 -2.80
CA SER A 70 -3.02 -5.37 -2.65
C SER A 70 -4.00 -5.84 -3.73
N ILE A 71 -4.98 -5.02 -4.11
CA ILE A 71 -5.94 -5.36 -5.15
C ILE A 71 -5.24 -5.44 -6.50
N LEU A 72 -4.41 -4.46 -6.85
CA LEU A 72 -3.69 -4.44 -8.13
C LEU A 72 -2.73 -5.63 -8.26
N VAL A 73 -2.00 -5.97 -7.19
CA VAL A 73 -1.10 -7.13 -7.22
C VAL A 73 -1.89 -8.46 -7.20
N ALA A 74 -3.05 -8.51 -6.54
CA ALA A 74 -3.94 -9.69 -6.63
C ALA A 74 -4.48 -9.89 -8.06
N ILE A 75 -4.85 -8.81 -8.75
CA ILE A 75 -5.25 -8.85 -10.16
C ILE A 75 -4.08 -9.35 -11.01
N TRP A 76 -2.87 -8.84 -10.77
CA TRP A 76 -1.65 -9.32 -11.42
C TRP A 76 -1.43 -10.83 -11.18
N ALA A 77 -1.61 -11.30 -9.94
CA ALA A 77 -1.45 -12.72 -9.60
C ALA A 77 -2.48 -13.59 -10.34
N GLY A 78 -3.72 -13.12 -10.52
CA GLY A 78 -4.73 -13.77 -11.36
C GLY A 78 -4.32 -13.83 -12.83
N ALA A 79 -3.85 -12.71 -13.39
CA ALA A 79 -3.33 -12.66 -14.76
C ALA A 79 -2.10 -13.56 -14.96
N ARG A 80 -1.26 -13.71 -13.93
CA ARG A 80 -0.12 -14.64 -13.91
C ARG A 80 -0.59 -16.09 -13.95
N TYR A 81 -1.61 -16.44 -13.17
CA TYR A 81 -2.19 -17.78 -13.14
C TYR A 81 -2.81 -18.17 -14.49
N GLU A 82 -3.53 -17.24 -15.12
CA GLU A 82 -4.09 -17.42 -16.46
C GLU A 82 -3.04 -17.31 -17.59
N ASN A 83 -1.76 -17.06 -17.25
CA ASN A 83 -0.66 -16.86 -18.18
C ASN A 83 -0.94 -15.80 -19.26
N ILE A 84 -1.66 -14.72 -18.89
CA ILE A 84 -1.93 -13.61 -19.80
C ILE A 84 -0.60 -12.97 -20.21
N PRO A 85 -0.28 -12.91 -21.52
CA PRO A 85 0.93 -12.28 -22.01
C PRO A 85 1.04 -10.82 -21.56
N TRP A 86 2.26 -10.34 -21.31
CA TRP A 86 2.58 -8.98 -20.83
C TRP A 86 2.12 -8.66 -19.40
N LEU A 87 0.85 -8.88 -19.07
CA LEU A 87 0.29 -8.56 -17.75
C LEU A 87 0.81 -9.49 -16.66
N GLY A 88 1.01 -10.77 -16.96
CA GLY A 88 1.55 -11.73 -16.00
C GLY A 88 3.06 -11.61 -15.78
N THR A 89 3.76 -10.62 -16.36
CA THR A 89 5.23 -10.51 -16.20
C THR A 89 5.60 -9.96 -14.83
N HIS A 90 6.74 -10.40 -14.28
CA HIS A 90 7.21 -9.93 -12.97
C HIS A 90 7.48 -8.42 -12.93
N ILE A 91 7.80 -7.80 -14.07
CA ILE A 91 8.03 -6.36 -14.11
C ILE A 91 6.77 -5.55 -13.81
N VAL A 92 5.58 -6.06 -14.15
CA VAL A 92 4.31 -5.40 -13.81
C VAL A 92 4.12 -5.39 -12.29
N ALA A 93 4.35 -6.53 -11.62
CA ALA A 93 4.32 -6.59 -10.15
C ALA A 93 5.31 -5.61 -9.51
N LEU A 94 6.55 -5.58 -10.00
CA LEU A 94 7.57 -4.65 -9.49
C LEU A 94 7.18 -3.18 -9.75
N GLY A 95 6.60 -2.87 -10.90
CA GLY A 95 6.06 -1.55 -11.22
C GLY A 95 4.96 -1.14 -10.25
N LEU A 96 4.04 -2.05 -9.90
CA LEU A 96 2.99 -1.79 -8.91
C LEU A 96 3.59 -1.47 -7.53
N TYR A 97 4.60 -2.21 -7.09
CA TYR A 97 5.31 -1.90 -5.84
C TYR A 97 6.07 -0.58 -5.90
N ALA A 98 6.65 -0.22 -7.05
CA ALA A 98 7.31 1.07 -7.23
C ALA A 98 6.32 2.25 -7.12
N ILE A 99 5.13 2.12 -7.73
CA ILE A 99 4.04 3.12 -7.60
C ILE A 99 3.62 3.24 -6.13
N PHE A 100 3.48 2.12 -5.43
CA PHE A 100 3.19 2.12 -3.99
C PHE A 100 4.25 2.87 -3.18
N LEU A 101 5.54 2.67 -3.47
CA LEU A 101 6.64 3.37 -2.78
C LEU A 101 6.58 4.89 -3.01
N VAL A 102 6.26 5.33 -4.23
CA VAL A 102 6.07 6.76 -4.53
C VAL A 102 4.92 7.34 -3.71
N TRP A 103 3.78 6.65 -3.66
CA TRP A 103 2.64 7.03 -2.83
C TRP A 103 2.97 7.07 -1.34
N LEU A 104 3.72 6.08 -0.86
CA LEU A 104 4.20 6.03 0.52
C LEU A 104 5.08 7.25 0.84
N GLY A 105 5.93 7.67 -0.10
CA GLY A 105 6.73 8.90 0.00
C GLY A 105 5.87 10.15 0.20
N PHE A 106 4.77 10.29 -0.55
CA PHE A 106 3.83 11.40 -0.36
C PHE A 106 3.12 11.36 1.00
N ILE A 107 2.73 10.18 1.47
CA ILE A 107 2.11 10.01 2.79
C ILE A 107 3.10 10.35 3.91
N LEU A 108 4.36 9.93 3.79
CA LEU A 108 5.42 10.26 4.74
C LEU A 108 5.72 11.77 4.73
N LYS A 109 5.80 12.40 3.56
CA LYS A 109 5.92 13.85 3.45
C LYS A 109 4.79 14.55 4.21
N TYR A 110 3.55 14.12 4.01
CA TYR A 110 2.41 14.65 4.76
C TYR A 110 2.56 14.46 6.27
N PHE A 111 2.99 13.29 6.71
CA PHE A 111 3.23 12.98 8.13
C PHE A 111 4.27 13.90 8.77
N PHE A 112 5.38 14.20 8.08
CA PHE A 112 6.43 15.04 8.63
C PHE A 112 6.11 16.55 8.58
N PHE A 113 5.50 17.03 7.50
CA PHE A 113 5.31 18.47 7.27
C PHE A 113 3.94 19.00 7.72
N GLU A 114 2.85 18.31 7.39
CA GLU A 114 1.49 18.86 7.53
C GLU A 114 0.79 18.38 8.80
N PHE A 115 1.07 17.14 9.22
CA PHE A 115 0.43 16.51 10.38
C PHE A 115 0.62 17.31 11.67
N ARG A 116 1.83 17.86 11.91
CA ARG A 116 2.11 18.68 13.10
C ARG A 116 1.26 19.94 13.16
N LYS A 117 1.06 20.60 12.01
CA LYS A 117 0.25 21.83 11.91
C LYS A 117 -1.22 21.52 12.19
N GLN A 118 -1.77 20.53 11.50
CA GLN A 118 -3.17 20.14 11.65
C GLN A 118 -3.49 19.60 13.05
N ARG A 119 -2.56 18.87 13.67
CA ARG A 119 -2.74 18.39 15.05
C ARG A 119 -2.87 19.54 16.04
N ARG A 120 -2.09 20.62 15.88
CA ARG A 120 -2.24 21.82 16.73
C ARG A 120 -3.59 22.49 16.51
N THR A 121 -3.96 22.74 15.26
CA THR A 121 -5.26 23.37 14.93
C THR A 121 -6.44 22.55 15.47
N TRP A 122 -6.41 21.22 15.32
CA TRP A 122 -7.47 20.34 15.84
C TRP A 122 -7.56 20.36 17.37
N LEU A 123 -6.42 20.44 18.07
CA LEU A 123 -6.41 20.60 19.53
C LEU A 123 -6.98 21.96 19.96
N ASP A 124 -6.62 23.02 19.26
CA ASP A 124 -7.16 24.37 19.52
C ASP A 124 -8.67 24.43 19.28
N GLU A 125 -9.17 23.77 18.23
CA GLU A 125 -10.60 23.64 17.95
C GLU A 125 -11.34 22.84 19.02
N LEU A 126 -10.77 21.73 19.51
CA LEU A 126 -11.33 20.97 20.62
C LEU A 126 -11.42 21.79 21.91
N VAL A 127 -10.37 22.56 22.23
CA VAL A 127 -10.38 23.48 23.38
C VAL A 127 -11.47 24.52 23.20
N LYS A 128 -11.55 25.18 22.03
CA LYS A 128 -12.61 26.15 21.73
C LYS A 128 -14.00 25.55 21.88
N GLN A 129 -14.27 24.38 21.32
CA GLN A 129 -15.57 23.71 21.46
C GLN A 129 -15.91 23.40 22.93
N LYS A 130 -14.92 23.03 23.74
CA LYS A 130 -15.14 22.75 25.17
C LYS A 130 -15.53 24.01 25.98
N TYR A 131 -14.99 25.18 25.63
CA TYR A 131 -15.18 26.41 26.41
C TYR A 131 -16.16 27.42 25.78
N LEU A 132 -16.43 27.32 24.48
CA LEU A 132 -17.33 28.20 23.72
C LEU A 132 -18.64 27.51 23.34
N ALA A 133 -18.93 26.32 23.84
CA ALA A 133 -20.27 25.72 23.76
C ALA A 133 -21.25 26.60 24.57
N ARG A 134 -21.85 27.57 23.89
CA ARG A 134 -23.03 28.33 24.30
C ARG A 134 -24.14 28.02 23.32
#